data_AF-A0A929H1R4-F1
#
_entry.id   AF-A0A929H1R4-F1
#
_cell.length_a   1.000
_cell.length_b   1.000
_cell.length_c   1.000
_cell.angle_alpha   90.00
_cell.angle_beta   90.00
_cell.angle_gamma   90.00
#
_symmetry.space_group_name_H-M   'P 1'
#
loop_
_entity.id
_entity.type
_entity.pdbx_description
1 polymer ?
#
loop_
_entity_poly.entity_id
_entity_poly.type
_entity_poly.pdbx_seq_one_letter_code
_entity_poly.pdbx_strand_id
1 'polypeptide(L)'
;ELTHLFASDPQRHHRFWYAPPIYRNNIWQVPAVIRLMAFSAGAGRLGELANPWGWPMPTSTYTLSLKLADEVGYWDPVVISEDWHMYLRCFFAKHGQISITPIYLPTSSDAMSGETVWQALANYYRREVRHAWGAEDVGYILQQWRRSPGTPLRRKLHCFLRILHLNLLRSTSWFIVALGSLAAALSHNPLTTTLPGQSMRPDLIQFVSTLGVTGAMALWAVERTRCLSHSKDSRMAALTREIASWTLLPVLAFAFKALPGLHAQTKLLFGSQLTYQGTPKEASLQNLAAPPGV
;
A
#
# COMPACT_ATOMS: atom_id res chain seq x y z
N GLU A 1 -16.77 -10.94 15.37
CA GLU A 1 -16.44 -9.52 15.55
C GLU A 1 -17.12 -8.62 14.52
N LEU A 2 -16.83 -8.75 13.21
CA LEU A 2 -17.45 -7.91 12.17
C LEU A 2 -18.98 -7.86 12.23
N THR A 3 -19.66 -9.00 12.36
CA THR A 3 -21.13 -9.06 12.49
C THR A 3 -21.66 -8.24 13.67
N HIS A 4 -20.96 -8.30 14.80
CA HIS A 4 -21.33 -7.51 15.98
C HIS A 4 -21.14 -6.02 15.71
N LEU A 5 -19.96 -5.62 15.21
CA LEU A 5 -19.66 -4.23 14.86
C LEU A 5 -20.65 -3.67 13.83
N PHE A 6 -21.04 -4.47 12.84
CA PHE A 6 -22.04 -4.12 11.85
C PHE A 6 -23.42 -3.90 12.49
N ALA A 7 -23.88 -4.82 13.34
CA ALA A 7 -25.20 -4.78 13.95
C ALA A 7 -25.33 -3.64 14.97
N SER A 8 -24.26 -3.33 15.71
CA SER A 8 -24.25 -2.28 16.74
C SER A 8 -24.11 -0.86 16.19
N ASP A 9 -23.78 -0.70 14.90
CA ASP A 9 -23.47 0.60 14.31
C ASP A 9 -24.69 1.25 13.63
N PRO A 10 -25.15 2.43 14.09
CA PRO A 10 -26.23 3.15 13.44
C PRO A 10 -25.91 3.56 11.99
N GLN A 11 -24.62 3.77 11.67
CA GLN A 11 -24.12 4.17 10.35
C GLN A 11 -23.57 3.00 9.54
N ARG A 12 -23.95 1.76 9.85
CA ARG A 12 -23.49 0.53 9.16
C ARG A 12 -23.62 0.56 7.63
N HIS A 13 -24.62 1.25 7.07
CA HIS A 13 -24.78 1.35 5.62
C HIS A 13 -23.95 2.48 4.98
N HIS A 14 -23.14 3.18 5.78
CA HIS A 14 -22.32 4.32 5.40
C HIS A 14 -20.86 4.11 5.86
N ARG A 15 -20.47 2.85 6.07
CA ARG A 15 -19.20 2.49 6.68
C ARG A 15 -18.54 1.34 5.94
N PHE A 16 -17.22 1.46 5.82
CA PHE A 16 -16.33 0.41 5.40
C PHE A 16 -15.63 -0.11 6.64
N TRP A 17 -15.60 -1.42 6.82
CA TRP A 17 -14.81 -2.06 7.85
C TRP A 17 -13.55 -2.60 7.20
N TYR A 18 -12.39 -2.17 7.68
CA TYR A 18 -11.12 -2.44 7.01
C TYR A 18 -10.12 -3.05 7.97
N ALA A 19 -9.64 -4.24 7.65
CA ALA A 19 -8.52 -4.87 8.33
C ALA A 19 -7.26 -4.72 7.50
N PRO A 20 -6.08 -4.44 8.09
CA PRO A 20 -4.84 -4.31 7.33
C PRO A 20 -4.45 -5.67 6.71
N PRO A 21 -4.07 -5.73 5.42
CA PRO A 21 -3.59 -6.96 4.82
C PRO A 21 -2.19 -7.32 5.35
N ILE A 22 -2.05 -8.52 5.92
CA ILE A 22 -0.77 -9.02 6.42
C ILE A 22 -0.32 -10.22 5.58
N TYR A 23 0.87 -10.13 4.99
CA TYR A 23 1.43 -11.13 4.10
C TYR A 23 2.22 -12.19 4.88
N ARG A 24 1.59 -13.34 5.20
CA ARG A 24 2.23 -14.38 6.04
C ARG A 24 2.22 -15.78 5.44
N ASN A 25 1.22 -16.12 4.63
CA ASN A 25 0.99 -17.49 4.15
C ASN A 25 2.22 -18.12 3.47
N ASN A 26 2.86 -17.41 2.54
CA ASN A 26 4.00 -17.88 1.75
C ASN A 26 5.24 -16.97 1.93
N ILE A 27 5.31 -16.20 3.01
CA ILE A 27 6.33 -15.15 3.17
C ILE A 27 7.78 -15.69 3.18
N TRP A 28 7.97 -16.95 3.56
CA TRP A 28 9.29 -17.60 3.50
C TRP A 28 9.63 -18.21 2.14
N GLN A 29 8.64 -18.39 1.27
CA GLN A 29 8.77 -19.00 -0.06
C GLN A 29 9.11 -17.95 -1.12
N VAL A 30 8.89 -16.66 -0.84
CA VAL A 30 9.20 -15.57 -1.77
C VAL A 30 10.66 -15.06 -1.62
N PRO A 31 11.24 -14.46 -2.67
CA PRO A 31 12.54 -13.79 -2.59
C PRO A 31 12.64 -12.81 -1.42
N ALA A 32 13.83 -12.69 -0.83
CA ALA A 32 14.07 -11.82 0.35
C ALA A 32 13.67 -10.35 0.13
N VAL A 33 13.87 -9.82 -1.07
CA VAL A 33 13.39 -8.48 -1.45
C VAL A 33 11.87 -8.36 -1.38
N ILE A 34 11.12 -9.32 -1.91
CA ILE A 34 9.65 -9.29 -1.89
C ILE A 34 9.15 -9.41 -0.46
N ARG A 35 9.77 -10.26 0.35
CA ARG A 35 9.50 -10.39 1.79
C ARG A 35 9.73 -9.08 2.54
N LEU A 36 10.87 -8.41 2.32
CA LEU A 36 11.16 -7.13 2.94
C LEU A 36 10.10 -6.07 2.57
N MET A 37 9.75 -5.99 1.28
CA MET A 37 8.71 -5.08 0.81
C MET A 37 7.32 -5.41 1.39
N ALA A 38 7.01 -6.69 1.57
CA ALA A 38 5.75 -7.14 2.17
C ALA A 38 5.65 -6.79 3.67
N PHE A 39 6.74 -6.95 4.42
CA PHE A 39 6.83 -6.47 5.81
C PHE A 39 6.62 -4.96 5.90
N SER A 40 7.33 -4.18 5.07
CA SER A 40 7.16 -2.73 5.03
C SER A 40 5.74 -2.31 4.63
N ALA A 41 5.11 -3.01 3.67
CA ALA A 41 3.74 -2.72 3.24
C ALA A 41 2.72 -2.99 4.37
N GLY A 42 2.78 -4.16 5.02
CA GLY A 42 1.86 -4.50 6.10
C GLY A 42 1.97 -3.53 7.29
N ALA A 43 3.19 -3.20 7.67
CA ALA A 43 3.45 -2.21 8.71
C ALA A 43 2.98 -0.80 8.34
N GLY A 44 3.21 -0.36 7.10
CA GLY A 44 2.72 0.90 6.59
C GLY A 44 1.19 0.99 6.68
N ARG A 45 0.47 -0.08 6.33
CA ARG A 45 -1.00 -0.13 6.45
C ARG A 45 -1.48 -0.10 7.88
N LEU A 46 -0.80 -0.80 8.79
CA LEU A 46 -1.08 -0.72 10.22
C LEU A 46 -0.90 0.71 10.74
N GLY A 47 0.19 1.37 10.36
CA GLY A 47 0.45 2.78 10.69
C GLY A 47 -0.60 3.73 10.14
N GLU A 48 -1.06 3.53 8.90
CA GLU A 48 -2.14 4.32 8.30
C GLU A 48 -3.46 4.17 9.06
N LEU A 49 -3.81 2.96 9.51
CA LEU A 49 -5.02 2.71 10.29
C LEU A 49 -4.94 3.21 11.73
N ALA A 50 -3.74 3.19 12.31
CA ALA A 50 -3.50 3.70 13.66
C ALA A 50 -3.46 5.23 13.73
N ASN A 51 -3.30 5.93 12.60
CA ASN A 51 -3.24 7.38 12.55
C ASN A 51 -4.65 8.01 12.72
N PRO A 52 -4.95 8.66 13.86
CA PRO A 52 -6.26 9.26 14.11
C PRO A 52 -6.57 10.46 13.19
N TRP A 53 -5.55 11.05 12.60
CA TRP A 53 -5.66 12.17 11.65
C TRP A 53 -5.57 11.71 10.19
N GLY A 54 -5.35 10.41 9.97
CA GLY A 54 -5.25 9.81 8.66
C GLY A 54 -6.62 9.66 8.01
N TRP A 55 -6.63 9.71 6.67
CA TRP A 55 -7.74 9.23 5.87
C TRP A 55 -7.28 7.94 5.17
N PRO A 56 -7.47 6.77 5.81
CA PRO A 56 -7.05 5.51 5.21
C PRO A 56 -7.84 5.25 3.93
N MET A 57 -7.26 4.49 3.01
CA MET A 57 -7.97 3.99 1.84
C MET A 57 -8.03 2.46 1.96
N PRO A 58 -9.20 1.84 1.74
CA PRO A 58 -9.33 0.40 1.90
C PRO A 58 -8.51 -0.30 0.82
N THR A 59 -7.94 -1.46 1.14
CA THR A 59 -7.18 -2.25 0.16
C THR A 59 -7.31 -3.72 0.51
N SER A 60 -7.85 -4.51 -0.42
CA SER A 60 -8.02 -5.96 -0.41
C SER A 60 -8.90 -6.57 0.68
N THR A 61 -8.78 -6.11 1.93
CA THR A 61 -9.37 -6.75 3.12
C THR A 61 -10.37 -5.82 3.81
N TYR A 62 -11.32 -5.30 3.03
CA TYR A 62 -12.44 -4.50 3.54
C TYR A 62 -13.79 -5.17 3.32
N THR A 63 -14.80 -4.67 4.02
CA THR A 63 -16.20 -5.06 3.84
C THR A 63 -17.07 -3.82 3.84
N LEU A 64 -18.13 -3.85 3.04
CA LEU A 64 -19.24 -2.90 3.08
C LEU A 64 -20.57 -3.65 3.08
N SER A 65 -21.65 -2.97 3.46
CA SER A 65 -22.99 -3.56 3.41
C SER A 65 -23.43 -3.82 1.97
N LEU A 66 -24.14 -4.92 1.71
CA LEU A 66 -24.74 -5.21 0.41
C LEU A 66 -25.65 -4.08 -0.06
N LYS A 67 -26.44 -3.50 0.86
CA LYS A 67 -27.29 -2.33 0.58
C LYS A 67 -26.49 -1.15 0.03
N LEU A 68 -25.34 -0.83 0.63
CA LEU A 68 -24.48 0.26 0.14
C LEU A 68 -23.92 -0.07 -1.25
N ALA A 69 -23.51 -1.33 -1.49
CA ALA A 69 -23.02 -1.75 -2.80
C ALA A 69 -24.11 -1.63 -3.88
N ASP A 70 -25.33 -2.06 -3.58
CA ASP A 70 -26.48 -1.97 -4.48
C ASP A 70 -26.85 -0.51 -4.79
N GLU A 71 -26.95 0.34 -3.76
CA GLU A 71 -27.28 1.77 -3.90
C GLU A 71 -26.29 2.56 -4.76
N VAL A 72 -25.03 2.11 -4.85
CA VAL A 72 -24.01 2.78 -5.66
C VAL A 72 -23.80 2.13 -7.02
N GLY A 73 -24.48 1.02 -7.32
CA GLY A 73 -24.35 0.28 -8.58
C GLY A 73 -23.07 -0.57 -8.66
N TYR A 74 -22.71 -1.22 -7.55
CA TYR A 74 -21.60 -2.19 -7.42
C TYR A 74 -20.23 -1.66 -7.87
N TRP A 75 -19.25 -2.55 -8.05
CA TRP A 75 -17.91 -2.21 -8.53
C TRP A 75 -17.93 -1.87 -10.02
N ASP A 76 -17.03 -0.98 -10.44
CA ASP A 76 -16.85 -0.66 -11.86
C ASP A 76 -15.95 -1.73 -12.50
N PRO A 77 -16.42 -2.50 -13.50
CA PRO A 77 -15.63 -3.56 -14.12
C PRO A 77 -14.46 -3.05 -14.99
N VAL A 78 -14.47 -1.76 -15.36
CA VAL A 78 -13.43 -1.17 -16.22
C VAL A 78 -12.25 -0.65 -15.40
N VAL A 79 -12.48 -0.34 -14.11
CA VAL A 79 -11.48 0.26 -13.24
C VAL A 79 -10.55 -0.80 -12.66
N ILE A 80 -9.24 -0.58 -12.79
CA ILE A 80 -8.21 -1.55 -12.36
C ILE A 80 -7.90 -1.41 -10.88
N SER A 81 -7.97 -0.19 -10.35
CA SER A 81 -7.80 0.11 -8.92
C SER A 81 -9.15 0.09 -8.20
N GLU A 82 -9.81 -1.06 -8.20
CA GLU A 82 -11.22 -1.22 -7.83
C GLU A 82 -11.51 -0.85 -6.38
N ASP A 83 -10.56 -1.09 -5.46
CA ASP A 83 -10.77 -0.90 -4.02
C ASP A 83 -10.96 0.57 -3.63
N TRP A 84 -10.02 1.42 -4.06
CA TRP A 84 -10.08 2.86 -3.82
C TRP A 84 -11.23 3.48 -4.60
N HIS A 85 -11.43 3.01 -5.83
CA HIS A 85 -12.50 3.50 -6.67
C HIS A 85 -13.88 3.20 -6.07
N MET A 86 -14.11 1.99 -5.56
CA MET A 86 -15.35 1.63 -4.87
C MET A 86 -15.60 2.53 -3.66
N TYR A 87 -14.56 2.80 -2.87
CA TYR A 87 -14.65 3.76 -1.76
C TYR A 87 -15.06 5.15 -2.24
N LEU A 88 -14.44 5.65 -3.31
CA LEU A 88 -14.71 6.98 -3.87
C LEU A 88 -16.11 7.08 -4.47
N ARG A 89 -16.59 6.02 -5.14
CA ARG A 89 -17.98 5.93 -5.63
C ARG A 89 -18.96 6.07 -4.47
N CYS A 90 -18.78 5.29 -3.42
CA CYS A 90 -19.59 5.41 -2.20
C CYS A 90 -19.48 6.81 -1.59
N PHE A 91 -18.28 7.37 -1.51
CA PHE A 91 -18.05 8.69 -0.95
C PHE A 91 -18.85 9.76 -1.70
N PHE A 92 -18.82 9.82 -3.03
CA PHE A 92 -19.57 10.84 -3.77
C PHE A 92 -21.07 10.56 -3.82
N ALA A 93 -21.50 9.30 -3.89
CA ALA A 93 -22.90 8.90 -3.89
C ALA A 93 -23.59 9.22 -2.55
N LYS A 94 -22.87 9.09 -1.43
CA LYS A 94 -23.37 9.42 -0.09
C LYS A 94 -22.95 10.80 0.41
N HIS A 95 -22.69 11.74 -0.51
CA HIS A 95 -22.40 13.14 -0.18
C HIS A 95 -21.25 13.34 0.82
N GLY A 96 -20.23 12.49 0.72
CA GLY A 96 -19.07 12.43 1.59
C GLY A 96 -19.32 11.80 2.95
N GLN A 97 -20.50 11.25 3.21
CA GLN A 97 -20.89 10.60 4.47
C GLN A 97 -20.50 9.12 4.51
N ILE A 98 -19.31 8.80 4.01
CA ILE A 98 -18.70 7.48 4.18
C ILE A 98 -17.55 7.58 5.17
N SER A 99 -17.39 6.56 5.99
CA SER A 99 -16.29 6.43 6.95
C SER A 99 -15.65 5.05 6.86
N ILE A 100 -14.38 4.96 7.27
CA ILE A 100 -13.69 3.69 7.44
C ILE A 100 -13.48 3.46 8.93
N THR A 101 -13.86 2.28 9.40
CA THR A 101 -13.54 1.81 10.74
C THR A 101 -12.51 0.70 10.64
N PRO A 102 -11.30 0.92 11.18
CA PRO A 102 -10.31 -0.14 11.30
C PRO A 102 -10.85 -1.28 12.16
N ILE A 103 -10.67 -2.52 11.69
CA ILE A 103 -10.82 -3.71 12.52
C ILE A 103 -9.49 -4.44 12.50
N TYR A 104 -8.84 -4.58 13.66
CA TYR A 104 -7.53 -5.22 13.77
C TYR A 104 -7.63 -6.75 13.85
N LEU A 105 -8.43 -7.32 12.96
CA LEU A 105 -8.53 -8.77 12.79
C LEU A 105 -7.26 -9.30 12.11
N PRO A 106 -6.80 -10.51 12.49
CA PRO A 106 -5.70 -11.16 11.80
C PRO A 106 -6.13 -11.51 10.37
N THR A 107 -5.64 -10.76 9.39
CA THR A 107 -5.74 -11.15 7.99
C THR A 107 -4.51 -11.97 7.61
N SER A 108 -4.67 -12.89 6.66
CA SER A 108 -3.54 -13.61 6.09
C SER A 108 -3.64 -13.58 4.58
N SER A 109 -2.62 -13.04 3.94
CA SER A 109 -2.52 -12.90 2.50
C SER A 109 -1.23 -13.52 1.98
N ASP A 110 -1.24 -13.87 0.70
CA ASP A 110 -0.05 -14.35 -0.01
C ASP A 110 0.79 -13.16 -0.50
N ALA A 111 2.08 -13.21 -0.22
CA ALA A 111 3.05 -12.39 -0.92
C ALA A 111 3.18 -12.87 -2.38
N MET A 112 3.63 -11.98 -3.27
CA MET A 112 3.80 -12.31 -4.68
C MET A 112 4.88 -13.38 -4.87
N SER A 113 4.51 -14.50 -5.47
CA SER A 113 5.43 -15.59 -5.81
C SER A 113 5.58 -15.78 -7.33
N GLY A 114 6.38 -16.77 -7.69
CA GLY A 114 6.64 -17.24 -9.04
C GLY A 114 7.61 -18.42 -8.96
N GLU A 115 7.64 -19.25 -10.00
CA GLU A 115 8.44 -20.47 -10.08
C GLU A 115 9.94 -20.17 -9.97
N THR A 116 10.34 -18.98 -10.41
CA THR A 116 11.71 -18.47 -10.30
C THR A 116 11.75 -17.10 -9.63
N VAL A 117 12.91 -16.73 -9.07
CA VAL A 117 13.14 -15.40 -8.48
C VAL A 117 12.80 -14.29 -9.48
N TRP A 118 13.22 -14.43 -10.74
CA TRP A 118 12.95 -13.45 -11.79
C TRP A 118 11.46 -13.33 -12.10
N GLN A 119 10.75 -14.45 -12.17
CA GLN A 119 9.31 -14.45 -12.38
C GLN A 119 8.58 -13.80 -11.21
N ALA A 120 8.96 -14.10 -9.96
CA ALA A 120 8.39 -13.49 -8.77
C ALA A 120 8.60 -11.96 -8.78
N LEU A 121 9.78 -11.48 -9.15
CA LEU A 121 10.08 -10.05 -9.28
C LEU A 121 9.29 -9.38 -10.41
N ALA A 122 9.17 -10.03 -11.57
CA ALA A 122 8.36 -9.53 -12.67
C ALA A 122 6.87 -9.45 -12.29
N ASN A 123 6.36 -10.47 -11.59
CA ASN A 123 5.00 -10.50 -11.07
C ASN A 123 4.77 -9.37 -10.05
N TYR A 124 5.72 -9.17 -9.13
CA TYR A 124 5.70 -8.08 -8.16
C TYR A 124 5.67 -6.71 -8.86
N TYR A 125 6.53 -6.50 -9.85
CA TYR A 125 6.56 -5.26 -10.64
C TYR A 125 5.21 -4.98 -11.32
N ARG A 126 4.62 -5.99 -12.00
CA ARG A 126 3.30 -5.85 -12.64
C ARG A 126 2.20 -5.51 -11.64
N ARG A 127 2.24 -6.10 -10.44
CA ARG A 127 1.30 -5.75 -9.36
C ARG A 127 1.45 -4.29 -8.93
N GLU A 128 2.68 -3.81 -8.73
CA GLU A 128 2.89 -2.41 -8.33
C GLU A 128 2.49 -1.43 -9.44
N VAL A 129 2.66 -1.77 -10.72
CA VAL A 129 2.12 -0.98 -11.85
C VAL A 129 0.59 -0.91 -11.78
N ARG A 130 -0.10 -2.02 -11.50
CA ARG A 130 -1.57 -2.03 -11.31
C ARG A 130 -2.00 -1.16 -10.13
N HIS A 131 -1.31 -1.28 -8.99
CA HIS A 131 -1.60 -0.41 -7.84
C HIS A 131 -1.37 1.07 -8.17
N ALA A 132 -0.30 1.38 -8.91
CA ALA A 132 0.02 2.72 -9.39
C ALA A 132 -0.99 3.27 -10.40
N TRP A 133 -1.70 2.40 -11.12
CA TRP A 133 -2.76 2.77 -12.05
C TRP A 133 -3.92 3.52 -11.38
N GLY A 134 -4.11 3.34 -10.06
CA GLY A 134 -5.05 4.11 -9.24
C GLY A 134 -4.81 5.64 -9.20
N ALA A 135 -3.80 6.15 -9.91
CA ALA A 135 -3.73 7.58 -10.23
C ALA A 135 -4.93 8.07 -11.05
N GLU A 136 -5.64 7.19 -11.76
CA GLU A 136 -6.89 7.50 -12.47
C GLU A 136 -7.99 8.06 -11.55
N ASP A 137 -7.98 7.68 -10.27
CA ASP A 137 -8.95 8.16 -9.27
C ASP A 137 -8.84 9.68 -9.01
N VAL A 138 -7.68 10.28 -9.28
CA VAL A 138 -7.53 11.76 -9.27
C VAL A 138 -8.45 12.38 -10.31
N GLY A 139 -8.48 11.82 -11.52
CA GLY A 139 -9.37 12.24 -12.60
C GLY A 139 -10.84 11.97 -12.26
N TYR A 140 -11.15 10.83 -11.66
CA TYR A 140 -12.50 10.50 -11.19
C TYR A 140 -13.04 11.55 -10.20
N ILE A 141 -12.24 11.92 -9.18
CA ILE A 141 -12.62 12.94 -8.19
C ILE A 141 -12.92 14.29 -8.87
N LEU A 142 -12.09 14.69 -9.83
CA LEU A 142 -12.30 15.93 -10.59
C LEU A 142 -13.59 15.89 -11.42
N GLN A 143 -13.89 14.74 -12.03
CA GLN A 143 -15.13 14.54 -12.77
C GLN A 143 -16.36 14.61 -11.85
N GLN A 144 -16.28 14.02 -10.65
CA GLN A 144 -17.37 14.03 -9.66
C GLN A 144 -17.54 15.39 -8.97
N TRP A 145 -16.54 16.27 -9.07
CA TRP A 145 -16.51 17.55 -8.34
C TRP A 145 -17.76 18.38 -8.54
N ARG A 146 -18.24 18.48 -9.78
CA ARG A 146 -19.48 19.21 -10.15
C ARG A 146 -20.74 18.32 -10.09
N ARG A 147 -20.59 17.00 -10.23
CA ARG A 147 -21.70 16.03 -10.29
C ARG A 147 -22.28 15.68 -8.91
N SER A 148 -21.53 15.91 -7.83
CA SER A 148 -22.00 15.70 -6.46
C SER A 148 -22.01 17.01 -5.66
N PRO A 149 -22.94 17.95 -5.92
CA PRO A 149 -22.99 19.23 -5.21
C PRO A 149 -23.28 19.07 -3.71
N GLY A 150 -23.98 17.99 -3.31
CA GLY A 150 -24.29 17.69 -1.90
C GLY A 150 -23.08 17.35 -1.03
N THR A 151 -21.93 17.01 -1.62
CA THR A 151 -20.72 16.71 -0.84
C THR A 151 -20.04 18.02 -0.38
N PRO A 152 -19.76 18.20 0.93
CA PRO A 152 -19.11 19.41 1.44
C PRO A 152 -17.74 19.65 0.80
N LEU A 153 -17.44 20.90 0.43
CA LEU A 153 -16.20 21.29 -0.26
C LEU A 153 -14.94 20.86 0.50
N ARG A 154 -14.92 21.05 1.84
CA ARG A 154 -13.81 20.63 2.69
C ARG A 154 -13.53 19.13 2.59
N ARG A 155 -14.58 18.29 2.52
CA ARG A 155 -14.44 16.83 2.38
C ARG A 155 -13.94 16.45 1.00
N LYS A 156 -14.45 17.09 -0.06
CA LYS A 156 -13.94 16.88 -1.43
C LYS A 156 -12.45 17.23 -1.53
N LEU A 157 -12.07 18.41 -1.02
CA LEU A 157 -10.69 18.89 -1.05
C LEU A 157 -9.76 17.98 -0.25
N HIS A 158 -10.15 17.58 0.96
CA HIS A 158 -9.34 16.67 1.76
C HIS A 158 -9.16 15.31 1.07
N CYS A 159 -10.25 14.74 0.50
CA CYS A 159 -10.20 13.50 -0.27
C CYS A 159 -9.28 13.63 -1.50
N PHE A 160 -9.44 14.69 -2.28
CA PHE A 160 -8.60 14.99 -3.45
C PHE A 160 -7.13 15.11 -3.08
N LEU A 161 -6.80 15.94 -2.08
CA LEU A 161 -5.43 16.14 -1.62
C LEU A 161 -4.82 14.84 -1.11
N ARG A 162 -5.60 14.00 -0.41
CA ARG A 162 -5.13 12.68 0.06
C ARG A 162 -4.79 11.76 -1.11
N ILE A 163 -5.69 11.58 -2.07
CA ILE A 163 -5.49 10.68 -3.22
C ILE A 163 -4.36 11.20 -4.12
N LEU A 164 -4.30 12.51 -4.34
CA LEU A 164 -3.22 13.16 -5.08
C LEU A 164 -1.88 12.95 -4.37
N HIS A 165 -1.81 13.22 -3.06
CA HIS A 165 -0.60 13.06 -2.27
C HIS A 165 -0.09 11.61 -2.29
N LEU A 166 -0.97 10.62 -2.10
CA LEU A 166 -0.59 9.21 -2.13
C LEU A 166 -0.03 8.77 -3.49
N ASN A 167 -0.64 9.22 -4.58
CA ASN A 167 -0.18 8.89 -5.93
C ASN A 167 1.09 9.66 -6.35
N LEU A 168 1.25 10.92 -5.91
CA LEU A 168 2.46 11.69 -6.13
C LEU A 168 3.64 11.06 -5.40
N LEU A 169 3.50 10.83 -4.08
CA LEU A 169 4.58 10.24 -3.27
C LEU A 169 5.02 8.88 -3.80
N ARG A 170 4.10 8.06 -4.32
CA ARG A 170 4.45 6.76 -4.90
C ARG A 170 5.51 6.87 -6.00
N SER A 171 5.42 7.88 -6.86
CA SER A 171 6.35 8.07 -7.98
C SER A 171 7.54 8.97 -7.66
N THR A 172 7.37 9.95 -6.76
CA THR A 172 8.38 11.01 -6.54
C THR A 172 9.24 10.83 -5.29
N SER A 173 8.78 10.09 -4.27
CA SER A 173 9.48 10.04 -2.96
C SER A 173 10.92 9.57 -3.09
N TRP A 174 11.17 8.61 -3.97
CA TRP A 174 12.53 8.10 -4.18
C TRP A 174 13.46 9.19 -4.74
N PHE A 175 13.00 9.97 -5.71
CA PHE A 175 13.80 11.06 -6.30
C PHE A 175 14.07 12.17 -5.29
N ILE A 176 13.08 12.52 -4.46
CA ILE A 176 13.25 13.54 -3.41
C ILE A 176 14.37 13.11 -2.45
N VAL A 177 14.35 11.85 -2.01
CA VAL A 177 15.38 11.32 -1.11
C VAL A 177 16.72 11.19 -1.83
N ALA A 178 16.76 10.57 -3.01
CA ALA A 178 18.00 10.31 -3.75
C ALA A 178 18.70 11.61 -4.20
N LEU A 179 17.97 12.55 -4.80
CA LEU A 179 18.51 13.83 -5.23
C LEU A 179 18.85 14.71 -4.04
N GLY A 180 18.05 14.68 -2.98
CA GLY A 180 18.35 15.39 -1.73
C GLY A 180 19.65 14.91 -1.09
N SER A 181 19.84 13.59 -1.00
CA SER A 181 21.08 12.98 -0.50
C SER A 181 22.28 13.28 -1.40
N LEU A 182 22.11 13.22 -2.73
CA LEU A 182 23.17 13.54 -3.68
C LEU A 182 23.58 15.02 -3.60
N ALA A 183 22.60 15.93 -3.56
CA ALA A 183 22.85 17.37 -3.42
C ALA A 183 23.60 17.67 -2.12
N ALA A 184 23.23 17.03 -1.01
CA ALA A 184 23.92 17.16 0.27
C ALA A 184 25.36 16.60 0.24
N ALA A 185 25.60 15.51 -0.49
CA ALA A 185 26.94 14.94 -0.65
C ALA A 185 27.86 15.84 -1.50
N LEU A 186 27.32 16.44 -2.57
CA LEU A 186 28.06 17.31 -3.47
C LEU A 186 28.29 18.73 -2.91
N SER A 187 27.44 19.19 -1.99
CA SER A 187 27.55 20.55 -1.44
C SER A 187 28.76 20.77 -0.52
N HIS A 188 29.55 19.73 -0.21
CA HIS A 188 30.68 19.72 0.75
C HIS A 188 30.37 20.21 2.18
N ASN A 189 29.20 20.82 2.40
CA ASN A 189 28.60 21.11 3.69
C ASN A 189 27.55 20.06 4.01
N PRO A 190 27.77 19.23 5.05
CA PRO A 190 26.70 18.40 5.57
C PRO A 190 25.67 19.34 6.21
N LEU A 191 24.45 19.39 5.63
CA LEU A 191 23.21 19.94 6.22
C LEU A 191 22.78 21.37 5.84
N THR A 192 23.37 22.04 4.85
CA THR A 192 22.91 23.37 4.37
C THR A 192 22.40 23.36 2.94
N THR A 193 21.42 22.51 2.64
CA THR A 193 20.49 22.77 1.53
C THR A 193 19.11 23.07 2.09
N THR A 194 19.05 24.09 2.94
CA THR A 194 17.79 24.78 3.21
C THR A 194 17.73 26.02 2.35
N LEU A 195 16.51 26.34 1.92
CA LEU A 195 16.10 27.65 1.40
C LEU A 195 16.83 28.79 2.14
N PRO A 196 17.11 29.92 1.47
CA PRO A 196 17.79 31.05 2.10
C PRO A 196 17.08 31.45 3.42
N GLY A 197 17.76 31.28 4.56
CA GLY A 197 17.31 31.81 5.86
C GLY A 197 16.84 30.82 6.94
N GLN A 198 16.81 29.50 6.73
CA GLN A 198 16.43 28.55 7.79
C GLN A 198 17.23 27.25 7.78
N SER A 199 18.47 27.25 8.27
CA SER A 199 19.21 26.01 8.54
C SER A 199 18.50 25.22 9.65
N MET A 200 17.78 24.16 9.29
CA MET A 200 17.30 23.18 10.28
C MET A 200 18.49 22.67 11.08
N ARG A 201 18.37 22.61 12.41
CA ARG A 201 19.47 22.17 13.28
C ARG A 201 19.94 20.75 12.90
N PRO A 202 21.23 20.54 12.60
CA PRO A 202 21.83 19.24 12.33
C PRO A 202 21.38 18.12 13.28
N ASP A 203 21.38 18.41 14.59
CA ASP A 203 21.01 17.47 15.64
C ASP A 203 19.59 16.93 15.46
N LEU A 204 18.65 17.78 15.03
CA LEU A 204 17.26 17.40 14.84
C LEU A 204 17.12 16.45 13.65
N ILE A 205 17.81 16.74 12.54
CA ILE A 205 17.81 15.87 11.36
C ILE A 205 18.43 14.51 11.70
N GLN A 206 19.56 14.51 12.42
CA GLN A 206 20.20 13.28 12.87
C GLN A 206 19.33 12.48 13.83
N PHE A 207 18.67 13.14 14.79
CA PHE A 207 17.75 12.51 15.73
C PHE A 207 16.56 11.86 15.00
N VAL A 208 15.89 12.60 14.13
CA VAL A 208 14.74 12.09 13.35
C VAL A 208 15.16 10.93 12.44
N SER A 209 16.32 11.04 11.78
CA SER A 209 16.85 9.97 10.91
C SER A 209 17.20 8.72 11.71
N THR A 210 17.84 8.87 12.86
CA THR A 210 18.19 7.75 13.76
C THR A 210 16.94 7.07 14.29
N LEU A 211 15.93 7.85 14.70
CA LEU A 211 14.64 7.32 15.14
C LEU A 211 13.94 6.56 14.00
N GLY A 212 13.96 7.09 12.78
CA GLY A 212 13.38 6.46 11.59
C GLY A 212 14.04 5.13 11.25
N VAL A 213 15.37 5.08 11.20
CA VAL A 213 16.13 3.83 10.93
C VAL A 213 15.90 2.81 12.04
N THR A 214 15.98 3.23 13.31
CA THR A 214 15.76 2.35 14.46
C THR A 214 14.33 1.77 14.44
N GLY A 215 13.33 2.61 14.15
CA GLY A 215 11.94 2.18 14.01
C GLY A 215 11.75 1.18 12.87
N ALA A 216 12.36 1.43 11.70
CA ALA A 216 12.30 0.52 10.56
C ALA A 216 12.97 -0.84 10.86
N MET A 217 14.12 -0.83 11.54
CA MET A 217 14.81 -2.05 11.99
C MET A 217 14.00 -2.83 13.02
N ALA A 218 13.44 -2.15 14.03
CA ALA A 218 12.61 -2.77 15.05
C ALA A 218 11.36 -3.42 14.43
N LEU A 219 10.70 -2.70 13.52
CA LEU A 219 9.54 -3.20 12.80
C LEU A 219 9.86 -4.43 11.95
N TRP A 220 10.97 -4.40 11.22
CA TRP A 220 11.45 -5.56 10.47
C TRP A 220 11.75 -6.74 11.39
N ALA A 221 12.40 -6.53 12.52
CA ALA A 221 12.67 -7.58 13.50
C ALA A 221 11.37 -8.18 14.08
N VAL A 222 10.38 -7.34 14.38
CA VAL A 222 9.05 -7.77 14.86
C VAL A 222 8.30 -8.58 13.81
N GLU A 223 8.19 -8.12 12.57
CA GLU A 223 7.48 -8.88 11.53
C GLU A 223 8.22 -10.16 11.15
N ARG A 224 9.56 -10.12 11.13
CA ARG A 224 10.38 -11.31 10.94
C ARG A 224 10.09 -12.35 12.03
N THR A 225 10.17 -11.96 13.31
CA THR A 225 9.92 -12.88 14.44
C THR A 225 8.51 -13.45 14.45
N ARG A 226 7.49 -12.62 14.13
CA ARG A 226 6.10 -13.08 13.97
C ARG A 226 5.94 -14.13 12.89
N CYS A 227 6.69 -14.01 11.80
CA CYS A 227 6.58 -14.94 10.67
C CYS A 227 7.47 -16.18 10.82
N LEU A 228 8.51 -16.15 11.66
CA LEU A 228 9.52 -17.23 11.77
C LEU A 228 8.96 -18.62 12.02
N SER A 229 7.83 -18.75 12.71
CA SER A 229 7.18 -20.05 13.01
C SER A 229 6.81 -20.85 11.76
N HIS A 230 6.73 -20.20 10.60
CA HIS A 230 6.33 -20.81 9.32
C HIS A 230 7.50 -21.03 8.35
N SER A 231 8.75 -20.80 8.77
CA SER A 231 9.94 -20.93 7.92
C SER A 231 10.46 -22.37 7.85
N LYS A 232 10.60 -22.92 6.64
CA LYS A 232 11.35 -24.16 6.38
C LYS A 232 12.84 -23.92 6.06
N ASP A 233 13.22 -22.66 5.82
CA ASP A 233 14.59 -22.26 5.45
C ASP A 233 15.55 -22.27 6.65
N SER A 234 16.84 -22.50 6.37
CA SER A 234 17.89 -22.32 7.39
C SER A 234 17.94 -20.85 7.84
N ARG A 235 17.88 -20.65 9.16
CA ARG A 235 17.70 -19.31 9.77
C ARG A 235 18.79 -18.31 9.36
N MET A 236 20.01 -18.79 9.13
CA MET A 236 21.17 -17.98 8.73
C MET A 236 21.17 -17.62 7.25
N ALA A 237 20.78 -18.54 6.36
CA ALA A 237 20.69 -18.22 4.93
C ALA A 237 19.58 -17.22 4.65
N ALA A 238 18.45 -17.31 5.35
CA ALA A 238 17.39 -16.32 5.22
C ALA A 238 17.83 -14.94 5.72
N LEU A 239 18.51 -14.88 6.88
CA LEU A 239 19.01 -13.63 7.46
C LEU A 239 20.02 -12.92 6.55
N THR A 240 20.98 -13.66 5.99
CA THR A 240 22.00 -13.09 5.08
C THR A 240 21.35 -12.50 3.82
N ARG A 241 20.37 -13.19 3.22
CA ARG A 241 19.60 -12.67 2.07
C ARG A 241 18.79 -11.42 2.42
N GLU A 242 18.21 -11.35 3.62
CA GLU A 242 17.48 -10.16 4.08
C GLU A 242 18.40 -8.97 4.30
N ILE A 243 19.57 -9.17 4.94
CA ILE A 243 20.58 -8.11 5.14
C ILE A 243 21.09 -7.60 3.79
N ALA A 244 21.36 -8.49 2.84
CA ALA A 244 21.72 -8.12 1.48
C ALA A 244 20.61 -7.33 0.75
N SER A 245 19.34 -7.64 1.04
CA SER A 245 18.21 -6.88 0.49
C SER A 245 18.09 -5.49 1.10
N TRP A 246 18.46 -5.32 2.38
CA TRP A 246 18.50 -4.02 3.06
C TRP A 246 19.57 -3.09 2.49
N THR A 247 20.77 -3.60 2.19
CA THR A 247 21.83 -2.79 1.56
C THR A 247 21.46 -2.37 0.14
N LEU A 248 20.75 -3.22 -0.60
CA LEU A 248 20.24 -2.91 -1.93
C LEU A 248 18.93 -2.10 -1.93
N LEU A 249 18.37 -1.78 -0.75
CA LEU A 249 17.05 -1.18 -0.64
C LEU A 249 16.87 0.11 -1.45
N PRO A 250 17.83 1.04 -1.56
CA PRO A 250 17.68 2.22 -2.43
C PRO A 250 17.42 1.85 -3.89
N VAL A 251 18.16 0.88 -4.43
CA VAL A 251 18.00 0.41 -5.83
C VAL A 251 16.67 -0.34 -5.99
N LEU A 252 16.33 -1.19 -5.01
CA LEU A 252 15.10 -1.97 -5.03
C LEU A 252 13.85 -1.07 -4.87
N ALA A 253 13.91 -0.03 -4.05
CA ALA A 253 12.85 0.96 -3.90
C ALA A 253 12.65 1.76 -5.19
N PHE A 254 13.72 2.11 -5.90
CA PHE A 254 13.59 2.68 -7.24
C PHE A 254 12.86 1.73 -8.19
N ALA A 255 13.40 0.52 -8.35
CA ALA A 255 12.92 -0.46 -9.33
C ALA A 255 11.49 -0.96 -9.06
N PHE A 256 11.08 -1.06 -7.80
CA PHE A 256 9.82 -1.69 -7.40
C PHE A 256 8.82 -0.75 -6.70
N LYS A 257 9.12 0.54 -6.53
CA LYS A 257 8.15 1.55 -6.08
C LYS A 257 8.06 2.73 -7.03
N ALA A 258 9.17 3.45 -7.24
CA ALA A 258 9.17 4.67 -8.05
C ALA A 258 8.93 4.38 -9.54
N LEU A 259 9.67 3.41 -10.10
CA LEU A 259 9.59 3.06 -11.52
C LEU A 259 8.21 2.51 -11.94
N PRO A 260 7.56 1.59 -11.19
CA PRO A 260 6.18 1.19 -11.47
C PRO A 260 5.19 2.36 -11.41
N GLY A 261 5.40 3.28 -10.46
CA GLY A 261 4.64 4.52 -10.31
C GLY A 261 4.69 5.38 -11.57
N LEU A 262 5.90 5.68 -12.03
CA LEU A 262 6.15 6.41 -13.27
C LEU A 262 5.58 5.68 -14.48
N HIS A 263 5.82 4.38 -14.61
CA HIS A 263 5.31 3.58 -15.73
C HIS A 263 3.79 3.69 -15.84
N ALA A 264 3.04 3.48 -14.75
CA ALA A 264 1.58 3.60 -14.78
C ALA A 264 1.12 5.01 -15.15
N GLN A 265 1.69 6.03 -14.51
CA GLN A 265 1.29 7.43 -14.73
C GLN A 265 1.66 7.94 -16.14
N THR A 266 2.80 7.55 -16.68
CA THR A 266 3.20 7.85 -18.05
C THR A 266 2.28 7.17 -19.06
N LYS A 267 1.89 5.91 -18.82
CA LYS A 267 0.90 5.23 -19.67
C LYS A 267 -0.47 5.92 -19.64
N LEU A 268 -0.94 6.33 -18.46
CA LEU A 268 -2.17 7.12 -18.32
C LEU A 268 -2.07 8.45 -19.07
N LEU A 269 -0.92 9.14 -18.98
CA LEU A 269 -0.68 10.40 -19.69
C LEU A 269 -0.81 10.23 -21.22
N PHE A 270 -0.33 9.10 -21.77
CA PHE A 270 -0.44 8.79 -23.20
C PHE A 270 -1.74 8.07 -23.59
N GLY A 271 -2.70 7.93 -22.66
CA GLY A 271 -3.98 7.28 -22.95
C GLY A 271 -3.90 5.77 -23.22
N SER A 272 -2.78 5.12 -22.86
CA SER A 272 -2.65 3.67 -22.98
C SER A 272 -3.62 2.97 -22.03
N GLN A 273 -4.21 1.87 -22.47
CA GLN A 273 -4.96 0.98 -21.59
C GLN A 273 -4.03 -0.02 -20.91
N LEU A 274 -4.41 -0.48 -19.72
CA LEU A 274 -3.78 -1.59 -19.03
C LEU A 274 -4.79 -2.72 -18.95
N THR A 275 -4.47 -3.88 -19.51
CA THR A 275 -5.33 -5.06 -19.37
C THR A 275 -5.10 -5.68 -17.99
N TYR A 276 -6.17 -5.94 -17.24
CA TYR A 276 -6.06 -6.64 -15.97
C TYR A 276 -5.49 -8.04 -16.20
N GLN A 277 -4.33 -8.32 -15.60
CA GLN A 277 -3.75 -9.66 -15.55
C GLN A 277 -3.89 -10.20 -14.14
N GLY A 278 -4.58 -11.34 -14.02
CA GLY A 278 -4.71 -12.05 -12.76
C GLY A 278 -3.33 -12.40 -12.21
N THR A 279 -3.14 -12.20 -10.91
CA THR A 279 -1.94 -12.69 -10.24
C THR A 279 -1.95 -14.22 -10.29
N PRO A 280 -0.92 -14.89 -10.82
CA PRO A 280 -0.83 -16.34 -10.69
C PRO A 280 -0.76 -16.66 -9.20
N LYS A 281 -1.83 -17.27 -8.69
CA LYS A 281 -1.81 -17.89 -7.37
C LYS A 281 -1.27 -19.28 -7.63
N GLU A 282 -0.08 -19.58 -7.13
CA GLU A 282 0.30 -20.98 -6.93
C GLU A 282 -0.73 -21.53 -5.96
N ALA A 283 -1.77 -22.16 -6.51
CA ALA A 283 -2.68 -22.94 -5.72
C ALA A 283 -1.80 -23.90 -4.93
N SER A 284 -1.90 -23.84 -3.61
CA SER A 284 -1.53 -24.94 -2.76
C SER A 284 -2.45 -26.11 -3.11
N LEU A 285 -2.23 -26.72 -4.28
CA LEU A 285 -2.82 -27.99 -4.72
C LEU A 285 -2.45 -29.13 -3.75
N GLN A 286 -1.57 -28.86 -2.78
CA GLN A 286 -1.29 -29.77 -1.66
C GLN A 286 -2.34 -29.74 -0.53
N ASN A 287 -3.19 -28.71 -0.44
CA ASN A 287 -4.20 -28.59 0.64
C ASN A 287 -5.65 -28.87 0.19
N LEU A 288 -5.87 -29.20 -1.09
CA LEU A 288 -7.17 -29.65 -1.61
C LEU A 288 -7.25 -31.17 -1.82
N ALA A 289 -6.24 -31.92 -1.36
CA ALA A 289 -6.40 -33.36 -1.16
C ALA A 289 -7.39 -33.56 0.00
N ALA A 290 -8.66 -33.75 -0.34
CA ALA A 290 -9.63 -34.35 0.55
C ALA A 290 -9.01 -35.62 1.17
N PRO A 291 -9.24 -35.91 2.47
CA PRO A 291 -8.85 -37.21 3.00
C PRO A 291 -9.51 -38.29 2.12
N PRO A 292 -8.77 -39.30 1.64
CA PRO A 292 -9.41 -40.46 1.03
C PRO A 292 -10.35 -41.04 2.06
N GLY A 293 -11.60 -41.25 1.65
CA GLY A 293 -12.67 -41.65 2.56
C GLY A 293 -12.29 -42.83 3.45
N VAL A 294 -12.64 -42.68 4.72
CA VAL A 294 -13.09 -43.73 5.64
C VAL A 294 -14.23 -43.14 6.45
#